data_AF-A0A447N8W8-F1
#
_entry.id   AF-A0A447N8W8-F1
#
_cell.length_a   1.000
_cell.length_b   1.000
_cell.length_c   1.000
_cell.angle_alpha   90.00
_cell.angle_beta   90.00
_cell.angle_gamma   90.00
#
_symmetry.space_group_name_H-M   'P 1'
#
loop_
_entity.id
_entity.type
_entity.pdbx_description
1 polymer ?
#
loop_
_entity_poly.entity_id
_entity_poly.type
_entity_poly.pdbx_seq_one_letter_code
_entity_poly.pdbx_strand_id
1 'polypeptide(L)'
;MAAMFHNQGNPVFDYIWNTVRRRFGGRLHARNDGIKPFIQSVRQGYWGYYLPDQDHGPEHSEFVDFFATYKATLPAIGRLMKVCRARVIPLFPVYNGKTHRLTIQIRPPMDDLLTADDHTIARRMNEEVEIFVRPASGTVHLDPEAAQNPQARRDSAV
;
A
#
# COMPACT_ATOMS: atom_id res chain seq x y z
N MET A 1 -5.12 -9.33 -9.34
CA MET A 1 -5.12 -8.76 -7.98
C MET A 1 -6.29 -9.34 -7.18
N ALA A 2 -6.11 -9.64 -5.90
CA ALA A 2 -7.18 -9.89 -4.93
C ALA A 2 -7.31 -8.66 -4.02
N ALA A 3 -8.53 -8.21 -3.74
CA ALA A 3 -8.77 -7.06 -2.87
C ALA A 3 -10.07 -7.23 -2.07
N MET A 4 -10.14 -6.57 -0.92
CA MET A 4 -11.35 -6.51 -0.11
C MET A 4 -12.20 -5.28 -0.49
N PHE A 5 -13.51 -5.37 -0.26
CA PHE A 5 -14.43 -4.25 -0.45
C PHE A 5 -15.63 -4.31 0.51
N HIS A 6 -16.29 -3.17 0.69
CA HIS A 6 -17.59 -3.07 1.33
C HIS A 6 -18.65 -2.86 0.26
N ASN A 7 -19.78 -3.56 0.40
CA ASN A 7 -20.94 -3.33 -0.46
C ASN A 7 -21.43 -1.89 -0.28
N GLN A 8 -21.74 -1.23 -1.39
CA GLN A 8 -22.31 0.11 -1.37
C GLN A 8 -23.82 0.02 -1.08
N GLY A 9 -24.37 0.98 -0.34
CA GLY A 9 -25.79 0.95 0.05
C GLY A 9 -26.74 1.07 -1.14
N ASN A 10 -26.34 1.77 -2.21
CA ASN A 10 -27.11 1.84 -3.45
C ASN A 10 -26.69 0.72 -4.41
N PRO A 11 -27.61 -0.16 -4.85
CA PRO A 11 -27.28 -1.33 -5.66
C PRO A 11 -26.78 -0.99 -7.07
N VAL A 12 -27.24 0.11 -7.67
CA VAL A 12 -26.76 0.56 -8.99
C VAL A 12 -25.32 1.05 -8.87
N PHE A 13 -25.02 1.83 -7.84
CA PHE A 13 -23.67 2.31 -7.58
C PHE A 13 -22.72 1.15 -7.24
N ASP A 14 -23.17 0.20 -6.42
CA ASP A 14 -22.41 -1.02 -6.11
C ASP A 14 -22.07 -1.82 -7.38
N TYR A 15 -23.04 -2.02 -8.27
CA TYR A 15 -22.85 -2.71 -9.54
C TYR A 15 -21.80 -2.01 -10.42
N ILE A 16 -21.92 -0.69 -10.61
CA ILE A 16 -20.98 0.08 -11.44
C ILE A 16 -19.57 0.03 -10.83
N TRP A 17 -19.45 0.27 -9.52
CA TRP A 17 -18.18 0.28 -8.81
C TRP A 17 -17.45 -1.06 -8.91
N ASN A 18 -18.18 -2.16 -8.68
CA ASN A 18 -17.64 -3.50 -8.75
C ASN A 18 -17.29 -3.92 -10.19
N THR A 19 -18.06 -3.46 -11.19
CA THR A 19 -17.76 -3.71 -12.61
C THR A 19 -16.43 -3.08 -13.00
N VAL A 20 -16.19 -1.81 -12.64
CA VAL A 20 -14.93 -1.11 -12.94
C VAL A 20 -13.75 -1.81 -12.27
N ARG A 21 -13.88 -2.21 -11.00
CA ARG A 21 -12.80 -2.89 -10.26
C ARG A 21 -12.49 -4.31 -10.78
N ARG A 22 -13.45 -4.97 -11.44
CA ARG A 22 -13.25 -6.29 -12.07
C ARG A 22 -12.66 -6.21 -13.47
N ARG A 23 -12.66 -5.04 -14.12
CA ARG A 23 -12.20 -4.83 -15.50
C ARG A 23 -10.81 -5.43 -15.79
N PHE A 24 -9.92 -5.41 -14.81
CA PHE A 24 -8.54 -5.92 -14.95
C PHE A 24 -8.35 -7.34 -14.40
N GLY A 25 -9.42 -8.17 -14.38
CA GLY A 25 -9.35 -9.57 -13.94
C GLY A 25 -9.09 -9.76 -12.44
N GLY A 26 -9.41 -8.73 -11.64
CA GLY A 26 -9.25 -8.77 -10.19
C GLY A 26 -10.33 -9.61 -9.49
N ARG A 27 -9.98 -10.23 -8.38
CA ARG A 27 -10.90 -10.90 -7.46
C ARG A 27 -11.26 -9.97 -6.31
N LEU A 28 -12.54 -9.68 -6.18
CA LEU A 28 -13.07 -8.83 -5.12
C LEU A 28 -13.76 -9.71 -4.09
N HIS A 29 -13.41 -9.53 -2.82
CA HIS A 29 -13.96 -10.28 -1.70
C HIS A 29 -14.70 -9.31 -0.78
N ALA A 30 -16.00 -9.53 -0.58
CA ALA A 30 -16.78 -8.68 0.29
C ALA A 30 -16.32 -8.88 1.74
N ARG A 31 -16.17 -7.78 2.48
CA ARG A 31 -15.68 -7.85 3.87
C ARG A 31 -16.62 -8.66 4.77
N ASN A 32 -17.92 -8.64 4.48
CA ASN A 32 -18.94 -9.39 5.21
C ASN A 32 -18.76 -10.92 5.08
N ASP A 33 -18.07 -11.39 4.03
CA ASP A 33 -17.74 -12.82 3.83
C ASP A 33 -16.47 -13.24 4.59
N GLY A 34 -15.85 -12.29 5.30
CA GLY A 34 -14.60 -12.47 6.02
C GLY A 34 -13.36 -12.49 5.11
N ILE A 35 -12.20 -12.66 5.74
CA ILE A 35 -10.89 -12.53 5.06
C ILE A 35 -10.42 -13.82 4.37
N LYS A 36 -11.03 -14.97 4.68
CA LYS A 36 -10.59 -16.28 4.17
C LYS A 36 -10.56 -16.36 2.63
N PRO A 37 -11.59 -15.90 1.89
CA PRO A 37 -11.56 -15.93 0.42
C PRO A 37 -10.41 -15.10 -0.18
N PHE A 38 -10.09 -13.96 0.45
CA PHE A 38 -8.95 -13.13 0.05
C PHE A 38 -7.63 -13.87 0.23
N ILE A 39 -7.40 -14.48 1.40
CA ILE A 39 -6.19 -15.27 1.69
C ILE A 39 -6.04 -16.41 0.68
N GLN A 40 -7.14 -17.10 0.34
CA GLN A 40 -7.14 -18.18 -0.64
C GLN A 40 -6.74 -17.69 -2.03
N SER A 41 -7.27 -16.55 -2.49
CA SER A 41 -6.87 -15.96 -3.77
C SER A 41 -5.38 -15.61 -3.79
N VAL A 42 -4.84 -15.05 -2.70
CA VAL A 42 -3.41 -14.74 -2.61
C VAL A 42 -2.56 -16.00 -2.70
N ARG A 43 -2.95 -17.07 -1.99
CA ARG A 43 -2.28 -18.38 -2.04
C ARG A 43 -2.37 -19.07 -3.41
N GLN A 44 -3.31 -18.68 -4.26
CA GLN A 44 -3.43 -19.14 -5.64
C GLN A 44 -2.60 -18.32 -6.64
N GLY A 45 -1.77 -17.39 -6.17
CA GLY A 45 -0.87 -16.59 -7.00
C GLY A 45 -1.39 -15.20 -7.38
N TYR A 46 -2.57 -14.79 -6.88
CA TYR A 46 -3.03 -13.41 -7.08
C TYR A 46 -2.31 -12.46 -6.14
N TRP A 47 -1.94 -11.27 -6.64
CA TRP A 47 -1.38 -10.22 -5.77
C TRP A 47 -2.46 -9.66 -4.85
N GLY A 48 -2.25 -9.70 -3.53
CA GLY A 48 -3.15 -9.10 -2.56
C GLY A 48 -2.91 -7.60 -2.42
N TYR A 49 -3.96 -6.80 -2.53
CA TYR A 49 -3.91 -5.36 -2.25
C TYR A 49 -4.52 -5.08 -0.88
N TYR A 50 -3.71 -4.51 0.02
CA TYR A 50 -4.10 -4.18 1.38
C TYR A 50 -3.80 -2.71 1.66
N LEU A 51 -4.78 -2.01 2.23
CA LEU A 51 -4.65 -0.62 2.66
C LEU A 51 -4.45 -0.63 4.19
N PRO A 52 -3.25 -0.27 4.67
CA PRO A 52 -2.88 -0.44 6.07
C PRO A 52 -3.33 0.72 6.98
N ASP A 53 -3.87 1.78 6.41
CA ASP A 53 -4.30 3.02 7.08
C ASP A 53 -5.69 2.92 7.74
N GLN A 54 -6.29 1.73 7.76
CA GLN A 54 -7.59 1.51 8.39
C GLN A 54 -7.48 1.34 9.91
N ASP A 55 -8.25 2.13 10.65
CA ASP A 55 -8.42 1.99 12.09
C ASP A 55 -9.52 0.95 12.40
N HIS A 56 -9.20 -0.03 13.24
CA HIS A 56 -10.10 -1.08 13.70
C HIS A 56 -10.34 -1.04 15.21
N GLY A 57 -10.01 0.09 15.85
CA GLY A 57 -10.13 0.30 17.27
C GLY A 57 -8.86 -0.07 18.05
N PRO A 58 -8.76 0.38 19.30
CA PRO A 58 -7.56 0.21 20.12
C PRO A 58 -7.33 -1.24 20.57
N GLU A 59 -8.37 -2.07 20.67
CA GLU A 59 -8.27 -3.45 21.18
C GLU A 59 -7.41 -4.38 20.33
N HIS A 60 -7.19 -4.04 19.07
CA HIS A 60 -6.40 -4.84 18.13
C HIS A 60 -5.18 -4.08 17.61
N SER A 61 -4.91 -2.90 18.15
CA SER A 61 -3.90 -1.99 17.66
C SER A 61 -2.77 -1.87 18.67
N GLU A 62 -1.56 -1.75 18.15
CA GLU A 62 -0.41 -1.33 18.93
C GLU A 62 -0.35 0.19 18.86
N PHE A 63 -0.13 0.83 20.00
CA PHE A 63 0.17 2.25 19.97
C PHE A 63 1.67 2.41 19.69
N VAL A 64 2.00 3.11 18.62
CA VAL A 64 3.38 3.32 18.16
C VAL A 64 3.54 4.71 17.59
N ASP A 65 4.79 5.16 17.44
CA ASP A 65 5.09 6.46 16.83
C ASP A 65 4.64 6.51 15.37
N PHE A 66 4.02 7.64 15.02
CA PHE A 66 3.67 8.01 13.66
C PHE A 66 3.86 9.52 13.49
N PHE A 67 4.91 9.92 12.78
CA PHE A 67 5.38 11.31 12.73
C PHE A 67 5.59 11.89 14.15
N ALA A 68 4.98 13.04 14.44
CA ALA A 68 5.08 13.73 15.73
C ALA A 68 3.95 13.34 16.71
N THR A 69 3.31 12.18 16.50
CA THR A 69 2.20 11.70 17.34
C THR A 69 2.31 10.20 17.59
N TYR A 70 1.51 9.72 18.54
CA TYR A 70 1.42 8.32 18.95
C TYR A 70 0.04 7.80 18.56
N LYS A 71 -0.01 6.74 17.75
CA LYS A 71 -1.25 6.29 17.09
C LYS A 71 -1.46 4.79 17.20
N ALA A 72 -2.72 4.43 17.42
CA ALA A 72 -3.19 3.06 17.31
C ALA A 72 -3.02 2.58 15.86
N THR A 73 -2.18 1.55 15.69
CA THR A 73 -1.78 1.03 14.39
C THR A 73 -1.98 -0.49 14.39
N LEU A 74 -2.66 -1.01 13.36
CA LEU A 74 -2.99 -2.43 13.29
C LEU A 74 -1.79 -3.23 12.71
N PRO A 75 -1.18 -4.17 13.47
CA PRO A 75 -0.09 -5.02 12.97
C PRO A 75 -0.56 -6.14 12.01
N ALA A 76 -1.69 -5.95 11.32
CA ALA A 76 -2.33 -6.99 10.50
C ALA A 76 -1.46 -7.46 9.33
N ILE A 77 -0.54 -6.63 8.84
CA ILE A 77 0.36 -7.01 7.74
C ILE A 77 1.23 -8.21 8.12
N GLY A 78 1.72 -8.31 9.36
CA GLY A 78 2.53 -9.45 9.80
C GLY A 78 1.72 -10.74 9.87
N ARG A 79 0.46 -10.65 10.30
CA ARG A 79 -0.48 -11.78 10.25
C ARG A 79 -0.78 -12.20 8.80
N LEU A 80 -1.01 -11.23 7.91
CA LEU A 80 -1.24 -11.47 6.49
C LEU A 80 -0.07 -12.16 5.81
N MET A 81 1.18 -11.74 6.08
CA MET A 81 2.38 -12.41 5.58
C MET A 81 2.38 -13.90 5.92
N LYS A 82 2.11 -14.24 7.19
CA LYS A 82 2.11 -15.62 7.70
C LYS A 82 0.99 -16.46 7.07
N VAL A 83 -0.26 -15.97 7.08
CA VAL A 83 -1.42 -16.76 6.61
C VAL A 83 -1.50 -16.88 5.08
N CYS A 84 -1.07 -15.84 4.35
CA CYS A 84 -0.99 -15.86 2.89
C CYS A 84 0.26 -16.56 2.37
N ARG A 85 1.30 -16.74 3.21
CA ARG A 85 2.64 -17.20 2.79
C ARG A 85 3.20 -16.32 1.68
N ALA A 86 3.08 -15.01 1.87
CA ALA A 86 3.43 -14.00 0.88
C ALA A 86 4.33 -12.92 1.48
N ARG A 87 5.19 -12.34 0.65
CA ARG A 87 5.97 -11.15 1.01
C ARG A 87 5.08 -9.91 0.90
N VAL A 88 5.31 -8.95 1.79
CA VAL A 88 4.69 -7.62 1.73
C VAL A 88 5.66 -6.66 1.07
N ILE A 89 5.18 -5.96 0.04
CA ILE A 89 5.96 -4.97 -0.73
C ILE A 89 5.23 -3.63 -0.59
N PRO A 90 5.85 -2.62 0.05
CA PRO A 90 5.25 -1.30 0.16
C PRO A 90 5.22 -0.59 -1.20
N LEU A 91 4.10 0.07 -1.49
CA LEU A 91 3.95 0.88 -2.70
C LEU A 91 3.14 2.14 -2.44
N PHE A 92 3.38 3.17 -3.23
CA PHE A 92 2.65 4.44 -3.15
C PHE A 92 2.43 5.06 -4.54
N PRO A 93 1.17 5.20 -5.00
CA PRO A 93 0.87 5.86 -6.26
C PRO A 93 0.95 7.39 -6.13
N VAL A 94 1.66 8.04 -7.06
CA VAL A 94 1.80 9.50 -7.13
C VAL A 94 1.34 9.99 -8.49
N TYR A 95 0.35 10.88 -8.49
CA TYR A 95 -0.12 11.53 -9.71
C TYR A 95 0.53 12.90 -9.89
N ASN A 96 1.19 13.12 -11.03
CA ASN A 96 1.75 14.41 -11.39
C ASN A 96 0.70 15.22 -12.17
N GLY A 97 0.15 16.26 -11.54
CA GLY A 97 -0.87 17.11 -12.15
C GLY A 97 -0.41 17.94 -13.36
N LYS A 98 0.90 18.13 -13.55
CA LYS A 98 1.46 18.87 -14.70
C LYS A 98 1.72 17.98 -15.90
N THR A 99 2.27 16.79 -15.68
CA THR A 99 2.61 15.84 -16.75
C THR A 99 1.50 14.83 -17.03
N HIS A 100 0.46 14.80 -16.19
CA HIS A 100 -0.63 13.82 -16.24
C HIS A 100 -0.17 12.37 -16.13
N ARG A 101 1.00 12.14 -15.51
CA ARG A 101 1.57 10.79 -15.33
C ARG A 101 1.29 10.26 -13.93
N LEU A 102 0.99 8.96 -13.88
CA LEU A 102 0.94 8.18 -12.64
C LEU A 102 2.26 7.44 -12.46
N THR A 103 2.96 7.74 -11.37
CA THR A 103 4.18 7.05 -10.95
C THR A 103 3.85 6.15 -9.78
N ILE A 104 4.23 4.87 -9.84
CA ILE A 104 4.12 3.96 -8.69
C ILE A 104 5.50 3.85 -8.03
N GLN A 105 5.62 4.36 -6.82
CA GLN A 105 6.81 4.15 -6.01
C GLN A 105 6.71 2.78 -5.34
N ILE A 106 7.80 2.00 -5.38
CA ILE A 106 7.86 0.66 -4.81
C ILE A 106 9.11 0.58 -3.94
N ARG A 107 8.99 0.05 -2.73
CA ARG A 107 10.12 -0.15 -1.81
C ARG A 107 10.45 -1.64 -1.67
N PRO A 108 11.65 -1.99 -1.14
CA PRO A 108 12.02 -3.38 -0.95
C PRO A 108 10.99 -4.16 -0.10
N PRO A 109 10.89 -5.50 -0.28
CA PRO A 109 10.05 -6.34 0.58
C PRO A 109 10.39 -6.15 2.05
N MET A 110 9.37 -6.13 2.91
CA MET A 110 9.52 -6.04 4.37
C MET A 110 9.81 -7.43 4.98
N ASP A 111 10.87 -8.10 4.50
CA ASP A 111 11.20 -9.47 4.93
C ASP A 111 11.69 -9.51 6.40
N ASP A 112 12.09 -8.37 6.96
CA ASP A 112 12.42 -8.15 8.37
C ASP A 112 11.24 -8.40 9.33
N LEU A 113 10.01 -8.37 8.83
CA LEU A 113 8.78 -8.56 9.63
C LEU A 113 8.37 -10.02 9.86
N LEU A 114 9.03 -11.00 9.22
CA LEU A 114 8.62 -12.40 9.30
C LEU A 114 8.60 -12.96 10.73
N THR A 115 9.55 -12.50 11.56
CA THR A 115 9.73 -12.93 12.96
C THR A 115 9.55 -11.79 13.97
N ALA A 116 9.09 -10.62 13.52
CA ALA A 116 8.89 -9.47 14.37
C ALA A 116 7.66 -9.62 15.28
N ASP A 117 7.67 -8.91 16.40
CA ASP A 117 6.50 -8.74 17.28
C ASP A 117 5.54 -7.68 16.74
N ASP A 118 4.33 -7.65 17.30
CA ASP A 118 3.24 -6.80 16.82
C ASP A 118 3.59 -5.30 16.92
N HIS A 119 4.30 -4.88 17.98
CA HIS A 119 4.75 -3.50 18.15
C HIS A 119 5.73 -3.08 17.04
N THR A 120 6.72 -3.93 16.74
CA THR A 120 7.69 -3.69 15.67
C THR A 120 7.02 -3.68 14.30
N ILE A 121 6.08 -4.60 14.04
CA ILE A 121 5.30 -4.63 12.80
C ILE A 121 4.54 -3.32 12.61
N ALA A 122 3.83 -2.86 13.65
CA ALA A 122 3.06 -1.63 13.62
C ALA A 122 3.96 -0.40 13.38
N ARG A 123 5.09 -0.31 14.10
CA ARG A 123 6.03 0.80 13.93
C ARG A 123 6.63 0.83 12.52
N ARG A 124 7.08 -0.31 12.00
CA ARG A 124 7.68 -0.42 10.67
C ARG A 124 6.70 -0.04 9.57
N MET A 125 5.42 -0.37 9.74
CA MET A 125 4.35 0.03 8.82
C MET A 125 4.21 1.56 8.77
N ASN A 126 4.19 2.22 9.93
CA ASN A 126 4.13 3.69 10.02
C ASN A 126 5.38 4.34 9.39
N GLU A 127 6.56 3.77 9.58
CA GLU A 127 7.80 4.26 8.94
C GLU A 127 7.71 4.27 7.42
N GLU A 128 7.16 3.21 6.81
CA GLU A 128 6.99 3.17 5.35
C GLU A 128 6.00 4.26 4.88
N VAL A 129 4.91 4.49 5.60
CA VAL A 129 3.97 5.59 5.30
C VAL A 129 4.66 6.95 5.45
N GLU A 130 5.41 7.15 6.54
CA GLU A 130 6.17 8.39 6.75
C GLU A 130 7.15 8.65 5.62
N ILE A 131 7.86 7.62 5.14
CA ILE A 131 8.80 7.73 4.02
C ILE A 131 8.08 8.14 2.74
N PHE A 132 6.94 7.52 2.42
CA PHE A 132 6.19 7.83 1.19
C PHE A 132 5.52 9.21 1.20
N VAL A 133 5.05 9.65 2.36
CA VAL A 133 4.30 10.92 2.50
C VAL A 133 5.22 12.12 2.68
N ARG A 134 6.47 11.92 3.14
CA ARG A 134 7.44 13.01 3.24
C ARG A 134 7.57 13.70 1.87
N PRO A 135 7.51 15.04 1.82
CA PRO A 135 7.77 15.78 0.59
C PRO A 135 9.11 15.32 0.06
N ALA A 136 9.12 14.73 -1.12
CA ALA A 136 10.37 14.34 -1.75
C ALA A 136 11.20 15.62 -1.89
N SER A 137 12.28 15.72 -1.11
CA SER A 137 13.33 16.71 -1.34
C SER A 137 13.97 16.34 -2.68
N GLY A 138 13.34 16.78 -3.77
CA GLY A 138 13.71 16.42 -5.14
C GLY A 138 13.58 14.92 -5.44
N THR A 139 12.37 14.45 -5.78
CA THR A 139 12.32 13.36 -6.77
C THR A 139 12.83 13.97 -8.07
N VAL A 140 14.15 13.90 -8.27
CA VAL A 140 14.73 13.99 -9.61
C VAL A 140 14.04 12.87 -10.39
N HIS A 141 13.09 13.25 -11.25
CA HIS A 141 12.74 12.42 -12.37
C HIS A 141 14.06 12.11 -13.05
N LEU A 142 14.58 10.90 -12.89
CA LEU A 142 15.55 10.36 -13.82
C LEU A 142 14.79 10.18 -15.12
N ASP A 143 14.62 11.29 -15.84
CA ASP A 143 14.23 11.23 -17.24
C ASP A 143 15.30 10.39 -17.93
N PRO A 144 14.93 9.30 -18.62
CA PRO A 144 15.88 8.48 -19.35
C PRO A 144 16.70 9.30 -20.36
N GLU A 145 16.15 10.42 -20.84
CA GLU A 145 16.83 11.39 -21.72
C GLU A 145 17.85 12.28 -20.99
N ALA A 146 17.63 12.62 -19.72
CA ALA A 146 18.54 13.47 -18.94
C ALA A 146 19.85 12.73 -18.57
N ALA A 147 19.84 11.40 -18.57
CA ALA A 147 21.03 10.58 -18.34
C ALA A 147 22.07 10.72 -19.47
N GLN A 148 21.68 11.23 -20.64
CA GLN A 148 22.54 11.38 -21.82
C GLN A 148 22.94 12.83 -22.13
N ASN A 149 22.44 13.81 -21.38
CA ASN A 149 22.72 15.23 -21.63
C ASN A 149 23.50 15.90 -20.46
N PRO A 150 24.81 16.20 -20.63
CA PRO A 150 25.64 16.79 -19.57
C PRO A 150 25.22 18.21 -19.14
N GLN A 151 24.39 18.91 -19.92
CA GLN A 151 23.91 20.26 -19.57
C GLN A 151 22.90 20.25 -18.41
N ALA A 152 22.04 19.21 -18.31
CA ALA A 152 20.92 19.17 -17.36
C ALA A 152 21.33 18.96 -15.89
N ARG A 153 22.57 18.50 -15.64
CA ARG A 153 23.10 18.29 -14.27
C ARG A 153 23.43 19.58 -13.54
N ARG A 154 23.58 20.71 -14.25
CA ARG A 154 23.98 22.00 -13.64
C ARG A 154 22.79 22.79 -13.07
N ASP A 155 21.60 22.59 -13.61
CA ASP A 155 20.42 23.39 -13.24
C ASP A 155 19.65 22.83 -12.04
N SER A 156 19.98 21.62 -11.58
CA SER A 156 19.36 20.98 -10.41
C SER A 156 20.09 21.21 -9.09
N ALA A 157 21.08 22.11 -9.05
CA ALA A 157 21.94 22.36 -7.89
C ALA A 157 21.80 23.77 -7.29
N VAL A 158 20.70 24.48 -7.55
CA VAL A 158 20.33 25.74 -6.89
C VAL A 158 18.92 25.65 -6.32
#